data_AF-A0A7X6FRN0-F1
#
_entry.id   AF-A0A7X6FRN0-F1
#
_cell.length_a   1.000
_cell.length_b   1.000
_cell.length_c   1.000
_cell.angle_alpha   90.00
_cell.angle_beta   90.00
_cell.angle_gamma   90.00
#
_symmetry.space_group_name_H-M   'P 1'
#
loop_
_entity.id
_entity.type
_entity.pdbx_description
1 polymer ?
#
loop_
_entity_poly.entity_id
_entity_poly.type
_entity_poly.pdbx_seq_one_letter_code
_entity_poly.pdbx_strand_id
1 'polypeptide(L)'
;MDALVRIWFCGHCDTVPLGDREWQKPPFGGTIEGARIYGRGSSDMKGGLAALVASMLDMQIEKGWSGRLSLAVTYGEETGSEGARLMAADGSLPPFNAMVIAEPTSNRVVRAHKGALWLAFTATGRTGHGSMPQRGLNALEMVIRFRQNCLSLTCLQQKTSFWAAPPFA
;
A
#
# COMPACT_ATOMS: atom_id res chain seq x y z
N MET A 1 35.24 -7.67 15.34
CA MET A 1 34.47 -8.34 14.26
C MET A 1 33.45 -7.34 13.79
N ASP A 2 33.59 -6.80 12.58
CA ASP A 2 32.58 -5.88 12.03
C ASP A 2 31.26 -6.62 11.94
N ALA A 3 30.19 -6.00 12.44
CA ALA A 3 28.87 -6.60 12.41
C ALA A 3 28.44 -6.79 10.95
N LEU A 4 28.12 -8.03 10.59
CA LEU A 4 27.59 -8.38 9.26
C LEU A 4 26.43 -7.44 8.90
N VAL A 5 26.51 -6.79 7.73
CA VAL A 5 25.43 -5.96 7.20
C VAL A 5 24.21 -6.84 6.90
N ARG A 6 23.05 -6.45 7.41
CA ARG A 6 21.77 -7.17 7.30
C ARG A 6 20.80 -6.34 6.48
N ILE A 7 20.42 -6.82 5.31
CA ILE A 7 19.44 -6.16 4.43
C ILE A 7 18.16 -7.02 4.38
N TRP A 8 17.03 -6.37 4.58
CA TRP A 8 15.72 -6.96 4.43
C TRP A 8 15.09 -6.52 3.13
N PHE A 9 14.65 -7.47 2.33
CA PHE A 9 13.77 -7.24 1.21
C PHE A 9 12.36 -7.54 1.66
N CYS A 10 11.43 -6.64 1.38
CA CYS A 10 10.04 -6.79 1.77
C CYS A 10 9.13 -6.47 0.59
N GLY A 11 8.05 -7.23 0.48
CA GLY A 11 6.98 -6.96 -0.48
C GLY A 11 5.71 -7.73 -0.12
N HIS A 12 4.65 -7.49 -0.87
CA HIS A 12 3.39 -8.21 -0.74
C HIS A 12 3.11 -9.08 -1.97
N CYS A 13 2.30 -10.12 -1.79
CA CYS A 13 1.93 -11.05 -2.87
C CYS A 13 0.42 -11.02 -3.20
N ASP A 14 -0.38 -10.38 -2.35
CA ASP A 14 -1.78 -10.11 -2.64
C ASP A 14 -1.93 -9.04 -3.73
N THR A 15 -3.16 -8.85 -4.17
CA THR A 15 -3.50 -7.87 -5.19
C THR A 15 -4.95 -7.43 -4.99
N VAL A 16 -5.28 -6.18 -5.35
CA VAL A 16 -6.69 -5.76 -5.42
C VAL A 16 -7.54 -6.64 -6.36
N PRO A 17 -8.89 -6.66 -6.17
CA PRO A 17 -9.82 -7.29 -7.10
C PRO A 17 -9.66 -6.84 -8.56
N LEU A 18 -10.18 -7.65 -9.49
CA LEU A 18 -10.15 -7.33 -10.93
C LEU A 18 -11.05 -6.15 -11.32
N GLY A 19 -12.04 -5.85 -10.47
CA GLY A 19 -13.11 -4.91 -10.79
C GLY A 19 -14.06 -5.44 -11.86
N ASP A 20 -15.01 -4.61 -12.28
CA ASP A 20 -16.09 -5.00 -13.19
C ASP A 20 -15.76 -4.77 -14.68
N ARG A 21 -14.58 -4.21 -14.97
CA ARG A 21 -14.17 -3.93 -16.36
C ARG A 21 -13.58 -5.17 -17.00
N GLU A 22 -13.97 -5.43 -18.23
CA GLU A 22 -13.38 -6.51 -19.03
C GLU A 22 -11.90 -6.25 -19.29
N TRP A 23 -11.11 -7.32 -19.17
CA TRP A 23 -9.68 -7.29 -19.44
C TRP A 23 -9.39 -7.63 -20.89
N GLN A 24 -8.56 -6.82 -21.55
CA GLN A 24 -8.13 -7.10 -22.93
C GLN A 24 -7.15 -8.28 -23.03
N LYS A 25 -6.49 -8.63 -21.92
CA LYS A 25 -5.56 -9.75 -21.78
C LYS A 25 -5.94 -10.55 -20.53
N PRO A 26 -5.71 -11.87 -20.47
CA PRO A 26 -6.01 -12.65 -19.28
C PRO A 26 -5.35 -12.05 -18.02
N PRO A 27 -6.12 -11.65 -16.98
CA PRO A 27 -5.60 -10.91 -15.84
C PRO A 27 -4.52 -11.66 -15.06
N PHE A 28 -4.56 -12.99 -15.04
CA PHE A 28 -3.56 -13.82 -14.36
C PHE A 28 -2.64 -14.56 -15.32
N GLY A 29 -2.66 -14.20 -16.62
CA GLY A 29 -1.89 -14.89 -17.65
C GLY A 29 -0.46 -14.38 -17.83
N GLY A 30 -0.12 -13.19 -17.32
CA GLY A 30 1.23 -12.62 -17.46
C GLY A 30 1.63 -12.38 -18.92
N THR A 31 0.69 -11.97 -19.77
CA THR A 31 0.92 -11.81 -21.22
C THR A 31 2.04 -10.80 -21.48
N ILE A 32 3.05 -11.21 -22.24
CA ILE A 32 4.16 -10.34 -22.65
C ILE A 32 3.86 -9.80 -24.05
N GLU A 33 3.91 -8.49 -24.21
CA GLU A 33 3.78 -7.83 -25.50
C GLU A 33 4.79 -6.68 -25.59
N GLY A 34 5.81 -6.87 -26.45
CA GLY A 34 6.98 -5.99 -26.50
C GLY A 34 7.72 -5.95 -25.15
N ALA A 35 7.91 -4.74 -24.62
CA ALA A 35 8.60 -4.52 -23.34
C ALA A 35 7.65 -4.46 -22.13
N ARG A 36 6.42 -4.98 -22.25
CA ARG A 36 5.40 -4.90 -21.20
C ARG A 36 4.89 -6.28 -20.83
N ILE A 37 4.61 -6.45 -19.53
CA ILE A 37 3.95 -7.62 -18.96
C ILE A 37 2.57 -7.18 -18.45
N TYR A 38 1.52 -7.79 -19.00
CA TYR A 38 0.13 -7.52 -18.64
C TYR A 38 -0.38 -8.59 -17.68
N GLY A 39 -0.84 -8.16 -16.51
CA GLY A 39 -1.49 -9.01 -15.53
C GLY A 39 -1.73 -8.27 -14.23
N ARG A 40 -2.77 -8.65 -13.48
CA ARG A 40 -3.05 -8.18 -12.14
C ARG A 40 -1.85 -8.51 -11.24
N GLY A 41 -1.26 -7.45 -10.69
CA GLY A 41 -0.09 -7.52 -9.84
C GLY A 41 1.24 -7.43 -10.56
N SER A 42 1.27 -7.32 -11.90
CA SER A 42 2.55 -7.24 -12.63
C SER A 42 3.38 -6.02 -12.22
N SER A 43 2.72 -4.87 -11.98
CA SER A 43 3.36 -3.67 -11.44
C SER A 43 3.31 -3.61 -9.91
N ASP A 44 2.17 -3.95 -9.30
CA ASP A 44 1.89 -3.76 -7.87
C ASP A 44 1.54 -5.10 -7.19
N MET A 45 2.50 -5.77 -6.55
CA MET A 45 3.94 -5.50 -6.67
C MET A 45 4.75 -6.75 -7.07
N LYS A 46 4.12 -7.74 -7.72
CA LYS A 46 4.77 -9.02 -8.06
C LYS A 46 5.99 -8.86 -8.95
N GLY A 47 6.01 -7.86 -9.85
CA GLY A 47 7.20 -7.53 -10.64
C GLY A 47 8.36 -7.05 -9.77
N GLY A 48 8.09 -6.16 -8.81
CA GLY A 48 9.08 -5.72 -7.81
C GLY A 48 9.54 -6.87 -6.91
N LEU A 49 8.62 -7.72 -6.45
CA LEU A 49 8.93 -8.90 -5.66
C LEU A 49 9.83 -9.89 -6.41
N ALA A 50 9.55 -10.16 -7.69
CA ALA A 50 10.39 -10.99 -8.54
C ALA A 50 11.80 -10.39 -8.71
N ALA A 51 11.90 -9.06 -8.87
CA ALA A 51 13.18 -8.36 -8.94
C ALA A 51 14.00 -8.45 -7.64
N LEU A 52 13.35 -8.39 -6.47
CA LEU A 52 14.00 -8.61 -5.17
C LEU A 52 14.59 -10.01 -5.08
N VAL A 53 13.82 -11.05 -5.44
CA VAL A 53 14.29 -12.44 -5.44
C VAL A 53 15.48 -12.62 -6.39
N ALA A 54 15.38 -12.10 -7.61
CA ALA A 54 16.47 -12.15 -8.59
C ALA A 54 17.74 -11.47 -8.06
N SER A 55 17.60 -10.31 -7.41
CA SER A 55 18.71 -9.58 -6.80
C SER A 55 19.37 -10.36 -5.66
N MET A 56 18.59 -11.06 -4.83
CA MET A 56 19.17 -11.90 -3.77
C MET A 56 20.02 -13.04 -4.33
N LEU A 57 19.53 -13.69 -5.39
CA LEU A 57 20.26 -14.77 -6.06
C LEU A 57 21.56 -14.26 -6.69
N ASP A 58 21.50 -13.16 -7.44
CA ASP A 58 22.68 -12.51 -8.04
C ASP A 58 23.71 -12.10 -6.96
N MET A 59 23.27 -11.45 -5.89
CA MET A 59 24.16 -11.00 -4.82
C MET A 59 24.83 -12.16 -4.07
N GLN A 60 24.10 -13.24 -3.78
CA GLN A 60 24.62 -14.39 -3.05
C GLN A 60 25.52 -15.28 -3.92
N ILE A 61 25.09 -15.56 -5.15
CA ILE A 61 25.74 -16.56 -6.00
C ILE A 61 26.85 -15.94 -6.84
N GLU A 62 26.59 -14.80 -7.48
CA GLU A 62 27.51 -14.25 -8.48
C GLU A 62 28.49 -13.24 -7.87
N LYS A 63 28.05 -12.48 -6.86
CA LYS A 63 28.84 -11.37 -6.31
C LYS A 63 29.48 -11.64 -4.95
N GLY A 64 29.22 -12.81 -4.35
CA GLY A 64 29.82 -13.22 -3.09
C GLY A 64 29.50 -12.29 -1.92
N TRP A 65 28.25 -11.83 -1.81
CA TRP A 65 27.80 -10.96 -0.72
C TRP A 65 28.10 -11.58 0.65
N SER A 66 28.89 -10.87 1.46
CA SER A 66 29.33 -11.34 2.77
C SER A 66 28.34 -11.07 3.90
N GLY A 67 27.33 -10.22 3.69
CA GLY A 67 26.30 -9.91 4.69
C GLY A 67 25.13 -10.89 4.70
N ARG A 68 24.06 -10.56 5.45
CA ARG A 68 22.82 -11.33 5.49
C ARG A 68 21.73 -10.67 4.67
N LEU A 69 21.15 -11.40 3.74
CA LEU A 69 19.90 -11.01 3.06
C LEU A 69 18.74 -11.78 3.69
N SER A 70 17.57 -11.15 3.81
CA SER A 70 16.34 -11.79 4.27
C SER A 70 15.16 -11.28 3.44
N LEU A 71 14.21 -12.15 3.14
CA LEU A 71 13.02 -11.81 2.37
C LEU A 71 11.78 -11.98 3.24
N ALA A 72 11.01 -10.91 3.36
CA ALA A 72 9.66 -10.91 3.90
C ALA A 72 8.66 -10.80 2.75
N VAL A 73 7.82 -11.81 2.60
CA VAL A 73 6.66 -11.76 1.69
C VAL A 73 5.41 -11.72 2.56
N THR A 74 4.68 -10.62 2.46
CA THR A 74 3.50 -10.34 3.29
C THR A 74 2.22 -10.52 2.51
N TYR A 75 1.09 -10.50 3.23
CA TYR A 75 -0.25 -10.56 2.67
C TYR A 75 -1.13 -9.46 3.30
N GLY A 76 -2.19 -9.09 2.58
CA GLY A 76 -3.20 -8.14 3.00
C GLY A 76 -2.74 -6.68 2.93
N GLU A 77 -1.64 -6.39 2.23
CA GLU A 77 -1.14 -5.02 2.08
C GLU A 77 -2.23 -4.10 1.50
N GLU A 78 -2.95 -4.60 0.50
CA GLU A 78 -3.97 -3.87 -0.26
C GLU A 78 -5.25 -3.56 0.55
N THR A 79 -5.37 -4.11 1.76
CA THR A 79 -6.54 -3.93 2.64
C THR A 79 -6.20 -3.25 3.97
N GLY A 80 -5.10 -3.66 4.61
CA GLY A 80 -4.78 -3.22 5.96
C GLY A 80 -3.37 -3.59 6.45
N SER A 81 -2.56 -4.17 5.58
CA SER A 81 -1.20 -4.65 5.85
C SER A 81 -1.13 -5.66 7.00
N GLU A 82 -2.10 -6.58 7.08
CA GLU A 82 -2.23 -7.53 8.19
C GLU A 82 -0.94 -8.34 8.43
N GLY A 83 -0.34 -8.90 7.38
CA GLY A 83 0.87 -9.70 7.50
C GLY A 83 2.06 -8.89 8.04
N ALA A 84 2.26 -7.67 7.54
CA ALA A 84 3.31 -6.77 8.02
C ALA A 84 3.05 -6.33 9.48
N ARG A 85 1.79 -6.07 9.83
CA ARG A 85 1.39 -5.68 11.20
C ARG A 85 1.66 -6.80 12.20
N LEU A 86 1.37 -8.05 11.83
CA LEU A 86 1.64 -9.22 12.68
C LEU A 86 3.15 -9.39 12.89
N MET A 87 3.94 -9.35 11.82
CA MET A 87 5.41 -9.46 11.88
C MET A 87 6.06 -8.36 12.73
N ALA A 88 5.51 -7.14 12.68
CA ALA A 88 5.98 -6.05 13.50
C ALA A 88 5.58 -6.22 14.98
N ALA A 89 4.39 -6.78 15.26
CA ALA A 89 3.84 -6.90 16.60
C ALA A 89 4.36 -8.11 17.39
N ASP A 90 4.64 -9.23 16.72
CA ASP A 90 5.11 -10.47 17.36
C ASP A 90 6.63 -10.49 17.62
N GLY A 91 7.35 -9.45 17.17
CA GLY A 91 8.80 -9.33 17.32
C GLY A 91 9.60 -10.31 16.45
N SER A 92 8.95 -10.96 15.47
CA SER A 92 9.60 -11.89 14.55
C SER A 92 10.54 -11.21 13.57
N LEU A 93 10.47 -9.88 13.43
CA LEU A 93 11.36 -9.06 12.64
C LEU A 93 12.75 -8.97 13.30
N PRO A 94 13.74 -9.77 12.86
CA PRO A 94 15.10 -9.74 13.38
C PRO A 94 15.78 -8.41 13.04
N PRO A 95 16.86 -8.05 13.75
CA PRO A 95 17.60 -6.81 13.49
C PRO A 95 18.07 -6.69 12.04
N PHE A 96 17.93 -5.49 11.48
CA PHE A 96 18.37 -5.15 10.13
C PHE A 96 19.03 -3.77 10.09
N ASN A 97 19.94 -3.56 9.13
CA ASN A 97 20.56 -2.26 8.86
C ASN A 97 19.72 -1.44 7.88
N ALA A 98 19.08 -2.11 6.91
CA ALA A 98 18.21 -1.48 5.93
C ALA A 98 17.09 -2.43 5.51
N MET A 99 15.94 -1.86 5.15
CA MET A 99 14.85 -2.56 4.50
C MET A 99 14.57 -1.92 3.13
N VAL A 100 14.45 -2.74 2.10
CA VAL A 100 14.14 -2.34 0.73
C VAL A 100 12.77 -2.92 0.38
N ILE A 101 11.85 -2.04 -0.02
CA ILE A 101 10.52 -2.40 -0.47
C ILE A 101 10.42 -2.02 -1.95
N ALA A 102 10.08 -2.99 -2.79
CA ALA A 102 10.08 -2.82 -4.25
C ALA A 102 8.72 -2.41 -4.82
N GLU A 103 8.03 -1.50 -4.13
CA GLU A 103 6.81 -0.87 -4.64
C GLU A 103 7.07 -0.08 -5.94
N PRO A 104 6.06 0.11 -6.81
CA PRO A 104 6.23 0.75 -8.11
C PRO A 104 6.42 2.27 -7.98
N THR A 105 7.65 2.68 -7.65
CA THR A 105 8.09 4.08 -7.50
C THR A 105 8.72 4.67 -8.76
N SER A 106 8.59 3.96 -9.89
CA SER A 106 9.35 4.24 -11.13
C SER A 106 10.87 4.18 -10.92
N ASN A 107 11.35 3.22 -10.12
CA ASN A 107 12.76 3.05 -9.75
C ASN A 107 13.38 4.26 -9.02
N ARG A 108 12.56 5.08 -8.37
CA ARG A 108 13.03 6.19 -7.54
C ARG A 108 13.10 5.75 -6.09
N VAL A 109 14.16 6.14 -5.39
CA VAL A 109 14.25 5.89 -3.95
C VAL A 109 13.23 6.75 -3.22
N VAL A 110 12.26 6.10 -2.58
CA VAL A 110 11.27 6.74 -1.72
C VAL A 110 11.57 6.35 -0.28
N ARG A 111 11.76 7.35 0.59
CA ARG A 111 12.15 7.17 1.99
C ARG A 111 10.95 7.21 2.96
N ALA A 112 9.82 7.73 2.50
CA ALA A 112 8.59 7.84 3.30
C ALA A 112 7.36 7.97 2.40
N HIS A 113 6.21 7.61 2.94
CA HIS A 113 4.89 7.80 2.32
C HIS A 113 3.93 8.47 3.32
N LYS A 114 2.77 8.89 2.84
CA LYS A 114 1.70 9.41 3.71
C LYS A 114 1.10 8.25 4.51
N GLY A 115 0.70 8.53 5.75
CA GLY A 115 -0.23 7.65 6.46
C GLY A 115 -1.61 7.65 5.79
N ALA A 116 -2.37 6.59 6.03
CA ALA A 116 -3.74 6.45 5.56
C ALA A 116 -4.73 6.52 6.74
N LEU A 117 -5.84 7.22 6.55
CA LEU A 117 -6.95 7.27 7.49
C LEU A 117 -8.24 6.97 6.73
N TRP A 118 -8.80 5.79 6.97
CA TRP A 118 -10.10 5.41 6.44
C TRP A 118 -11.18 5.64 7.51
N LEU A 119 -12.21 6.42 7.15
CA LEU A 119 -13.32 6.75 8.05
C LEU A 119 -14.59 6.08 7.54
N ALA A 120 -15.25 5.33 8.41
CA ALA A 120 -16.62 4.85 8.20
C ALA A 120 -17.56 5.65 9.12
N PHE A 121 -18.69 6.12 8.57
CA PHE A 121 -19.70 6.84 9.34
C PHE A 121 -21.09 6.31 9.01
N THR A 122 -21.96 6.32 10.02
CA THR A 122 -23.35 5.88 9.91
C THR A 122 -24.24 7.01 10.40
N ALA A 123 -25.23 7.40 9.59
CA ALA A 123 -26.26 8.34 10.00
C ALA A 123 -27.58 7.60 10.22
N THR A 124 -28.20 7.83 11.38
CA THR A 124 -29.52 7.27 11.70
C THR A 124 -30.58 8.35 11.56
N GLY A 125 -31.50 8.14 10.62
CA GLY A 125 -32.62 9.05 10.36
C GLY A 125 -33.90 8.66 11.10
N ARG A 126 -34.98 9.33 10.73
CA ARG A 126 -36.36 9.03 11.16
C ARG A 126 -37.25 9.02 9.94
N THR A 127 -37.98 7.94 9.72
CA THR A 127 -38.91 7.80 8.60
C THR A 127 -39.98 8.88 8.67
N GLY A 128 -40.32 9.47 7.52
CA GLY A 128 -41.39 10.44 7.37
C GLY A 128 -42.02 10.33 5.98
N HIS A 129 -43.28 10.71 5.84
CA HIS A 129 -43.96 10.77 4.54
C HIS A 129 -43.25 11.79 3.63
N GLY A 130 -43.11 11.49 2.33
CA GLY A 130 -42.37 12.36 1.39
C GLY A 130 -42.91 13.80 1.28
N SER A 131 -44.22 13.98 1.49
CA SER A 131 -44.86 15.32 1.54
C SER A 131 -44.79 16.01 2.91
N MET A 132 -44.27 15.35 3.95
CA MET A 132 -44.13 15.88 5.30
C MET A 132 -42.68 15.75 5.82
N PRO A 133 -41.68 16.29 5.10
CA PRO A 133 -40.26 16.13 5.43
C PRO A 133 -39.92 16.60 6.84
N GLN A 134 -40.63 17.60 7.37
CA GLN A 134 -40.47 18.12 8.73
C GLN A 134 -40.78 17.08 9.84
N ARG A 135 -41.48 15.99 9.52
CA ARG A 135 -41.75 14.90 10.46
C ARG A 135 -40.65 13.82 10.44
N GLY A 136 -39.86 13.75 9.37
CA GLY A 136 -38.73 12.83 9.24
C GLY A 136 -37.38 13.46 9.62
N LEU A 137 -36.33 12.64 9.57
CA LEU A 137 -34.93 13.05 9.58
C LEU A 137 -34.22 12.27 8.48
N ASN A 138 -33.76 12.97 7.44
CA ASN A 138 -33.15 12.33 6.28
C ASN A 138 -31.68 11.97 6.55
N ALA A 139 -31.40 10.68 6.71
CA ALA A 139 -30.04 10.17 6.93
C ALA A 139 -29.08 10.49 5.77
N LEU A 140 -29.57 10.51 4.52
CA LEU A 140 -28.75 10.84 3.36
C LEU A 140 -28.26 12.29 3.42
N GLU A 141 -29.15 13.22 3.81
CA GLU A 141 -28.78 14.63 3.97
C GLU A 141 -27.74 14.82 5.07
N MET A 142 -27.86 14.08 6.19
CA MET A 142 -26.86 14.10 7.26
C MET A 142 -25.49 13.64 6.77
N VAL A 143 -25.44 12.54 6.01
CA VAL A 143 -24.21 12.03 5.38
C VAL A 143 -23.58 13.04 4.43
N ILE A 144 -24.39 13.66 3.56
CA ILE A 144 -23.90 14.67 2.59
C ILE A 144 -23.27 15.84 3.33
N ARG A 145 -23.95 16.37 4.36
CA ARG A 145 -23.44 17.49 5.17
C ARG A 145 -22.17 17.12 5.92
N PHE A 146 -22.12 15.94 6.53
CA PHE A 146 -20.93 15.46 7.20
C PHE A 146 -19.74 15.40 6.24
N ARG A 147 -19.92 14.80 5.05
CA ARG A 147 -18.88 14.74 4.02
C ARG A 147 -18.42 16.14 3.59
N GLN A 148 -19.33 17.08 3.38
CA GLN A 148 -18.98 18.46 3.02
C GLN A 148 -18.15 19.14 4.11
N ASN A 149 -18.52 18.97 5.38
CA ASN A 149 -17.76 19.48 6.51
C ASN A 149 -16.38 18.83 6.64
N CYS A 150 -16.25 17.53 6.34
CA CYS A 150 -14.93 16.89 6.27
C CYS A 150 -14.05 17.55 5.20
N LEU A 151 -14.58 17.84 4.02
CA LEU A 151 -13.83 18.47 2.93
C LEU A 151 -13.43 19.93 3.22
N SER A 152 -14.10 20.60 4.15
CA SER A 152 -13.71 21.94 4.60
C SER A 152 -12.64 21.93 5.70
N LEU A 153 -12.26 20.76 6.23
CA LEU A 153 -11.22 20.65 7.25
C LEU A 153 -9.87 21.12 6.71
N THR A 154 -9.24 22.03 7.45
CA THR A 154 -7.97 22.65 7.08
C THR A 154 -6.84 21.63 6.91
N CYS A 155 -6.86 20.53 7.69
CA CYS A 155 -5.87 19.45 7.59
C CYS A 155 -5.91 18.70 6.25
N LEU A 156 -7.04 18.72 5.52
CA LEU A 156 -7.13 18.15 4.17
C LEU A 156 -6.69 19.15 3.08
N GLN A 157 -6.67 20.44 3.39
CA GLN A 157 -6.37 21.52 2.44
C GLN A 157 -4.90 21.95 2.50
N GLN A 158 -4.22 21.74 3.63
CA GLN A 158 -2.83 22.15 3.82
C GLN A 158 -1.84 21.07 3.37
N LYS A 159 -0.86 21.47 2.54
CA LYS A 159 0.39 20.72 2.43
C LYS A 159 1.21 21.02 3.68
N THR A 160 1.49 19.99 4.47
CA THR A 160 2.32 20.16 5.68
C THR A 160 3.74 20.58 5.29
N SER A 161 4.39 21.37 6.14
CA SER A 161 5.81 21.74 5.99
C SER A 161 6.73 20.53 5.89
N PHE A 162 6.31 19.39 6.45
CA PHE A 162 6.97 18.09 6.30
C PHE A 162 7.25 17.72 4.84
N TRP A 163 6.35 18.03 3.89
CA TRP A 163 6.59 17.73 2.47
C TRP A 163 7.40 18.83 1.76
N ALA A 164 7.49 20.02 2.36
CA ALA A 164 8.33 21.11 1.85
C ALA A 164 9.80 20.96 2.29
N ALA A 165 10.04 20.40 3.48
CA ALA A 165 11.36 20.10 4.03
C ALA A 165 11.30 18.81 4.88
N PRO A 166 11.30 17.62 4.25
CA PRO A 166 11.22 16.39 5.01
C PRO A 166 12.50 16.21 5.85
N PRO A 167 12.41 15.73 7.11
CA PRO A 167 13.56 15.57 8.00
C PRO A 167 14.56 14.50 7.54
N PHE A 168 14.21 13.76 6.48
CA PHE A 168 15.03 12.75 5.83
C PHE A 168 15.45 13.17 4.41
N ALA A 169 15.30 14.46 4.04
CA ALA A 169 15.74 14.99 2.74
C ALA A 169 17.27 14.87 2.59
#